data_AF-A0A212DXR1-F1
#
_entry.id   AF-A0A212DXR1-F1
#
_cell.length_a   1.000
_cell.length_b   1.000
_cell.length_c   1.000
_cell.angle_alpha   90.00
_cell.angle_beta   90.00
_cell.angle_gamma   90.00
#
_symmetry.space_group_name_H-M   'P 1'
#
loop_
_entity.id
_entity.type
_entity.pdbx_description
1 polymer ?
#
loop_
_entity_poly.entity_id
_entity_poly.type
_entity_poly.pdbx_seq_one_letter_code
_entity_poly.pdbx_strand_id
1 'polypeptide(L)'
;MTTIVKATTKGQITLPAVWRKRFNTTQFILDYSGDIIKIQPIDIKEIMKKQYRKKELVIFNSIRDNKGNGMNAKNLLRVLKKIDE
;
A
#
# COMPACT_ATOMS: atom_id res chain seq x y z
N MET A 1 -20.61 9.63 -13.32
CA MET A 1 -20.24 9.15 -14.67
C MET A 1 -20.03 7.66 -14.58
N THR A 2 -20.79 6.89 -15.35
CA THR A 2 -20.69 5.42 -15.38
C THR A 2 -20.10 5.03 -16.73
N THR A 3 -19.04 4.22 -16.73
CA THR A 3 -18.37 3.79 -17.97
C THR A 3 -18.29 2.27 -17.96
N ILE A 4 -18.84 1.65 -19.01
CA ILE A 4 -18.74 0.21 -19.23
C ILE A 4 -17.42 -0.06 -19.94
N VAL A 5 -16.61 -0.98 -19.40
CA VAL A 5 -15.32 -1.37 -19.97
C VAL A 5 -15.31 -2.86 -20.29
N LYS A 6 -14.67 -3.22 -21.41
CA LYS A 6 -14.50 -4.62 -21.81
C LYS A 6 -13.21 -5.17 -21.20
N ALA A 7 -13.27 -6.38 -20.68
CA ALA A 7 -12.08 -7.10 -20.23
C ALA A 7 -11.28 -7.67 -21.43
N THR A 8 -9.96 -7.75 -21.29
CA THR A 8 -9.12 -8.51 -22.22
C THR A 8 -9.39 -10.00 -22.10
N THR A 9 -8.84 -10.80 -23.02
CA THR A 9 -8.93 -12.27 -22.96
C THR A 9 -8.33 -12.87 -21.69
N LYS A 10 -7.43 -12.13 -21.01
CA LYS A 10 -6.84 -12.51 -19.72
C LYS A 10 -7.62 -11.97 -18.51
N GLY A 11 -8.82 -11.40 -18.72
CA GLY A 11 -9.65 -10.85 -17.64
C GLY A 11 -9.20 -9.49 -17.10
N GLN A 12 -8.33 -8.76 -17.80
CA GLN A 12 -7.84 -7.45 -17.34
C GLN A 12 -8.80 -6.34 -17.78
N ILE A 13 -9.09 -5.39 -16.90
CA ILE A 13 -9.86 -4.18 -17.23
C ILE A 13 -8.95 -2.94 -17.22
N THR A 14 -9.15 -2.04 -18.17
CA THR A 14 -8.40 -0.79 -18.24
C THR A 14 -9.13 0.32 -17.49
N LEU A 15 -8.46 0.93 -16.51
CA LEU A 15 -9.03 2.05 -15.76
C LEU A 15 -9.14 3.32 -16.64
N PRO A 16 -10.27 4.06 -16.57
CA PRO A 16 -10.47 5.28 -17.35
C PRO A 16 -9.35 6.30 -17.17
N ALA A 17 -8.93 6.93 -18.27
CA ALA A 17 -7.81 7.87 -18.27
C ALA A 17 -8.00 9.05 -17.30
N VAL A 18 -9.23 9.58 -17.22
CA VAL A 18 -9.59 10.67 -16.30
C VAL A 18 -9.34 10.27 -14.83
N TRP A 19 -9.68 9.03 -14.47
CA TRP A 19 -9.50 8.53 -13.11
C TRP A 19 -8.01 8.27 -12.82
N ARG A 20 -7.26 7.68 -13.77
CA ARG A 20 -5.80 7.48 -13.63
C ARG A 20 -5.05 8.79 -13.41
N LYS A 21 -5.40 9.85 -14.16
CA LYS A 21 -4.79 11.17 -14.03
C LYS A 21 -5.03 11.83 -12.67
N ARG A 22 -6.11 11.47 -11.96
CA ARG A 22 -6.47 12.07 -10.67
C ARG A 22 -5.55 11.63 -9.52
N PHE A 23 -5.08 10.38 -9.53
CA PHE A 23 -4.41 9.79 -8.37
C PHE A 23 -2.92 9.52 -8.55
N ASN A 24 -2.37 9.69 -9.76
CA ASN A 24 -0.95 9.51 -10.11
C ASN A 24 -0.25 8.37 -9.35
N THR A 25 -0.87 7.18 -9.31
CA THR A 25 -0.35 6.00 -8.62
C THR A 25 -0.45 4.77 -9.52
N THR A 26 0.48 3.85 -9.33
CA THR A 26 0.52 2.54 -10.03
C THR A 26 0.09 1.39 -9.12
N GLN A 27 -0.21 1.67 -7.85
CA GLN A 27 -0.56 0.68 -6.84
C GLN A 27 -1.99 0.91 -6.34
N PHE A 28 -2.75 -0.18 -6.22
CA PHE A 28 -4.17 -0.15 -5.87
C PHE A 28 -4.49 -1.24 -4.85
N ILE A 29 -5.41 -0.93 -3.95
CA ILE A 29 -6.04 -1.89 -3.06
C ILE A 29 -7.27 -2.43 -3.80
N LEU A 30 -7.42 -3.75 -3.80
CA LEU A 30 -8.60 -4.44 -4.31
C LEU A 30 -9.28 -5.15 -3.14
N ASP A 31 -10.50 -4.72 -2.83
CA ASP A 31 -11.38 -5.38 -1.88
C ASP A 31 -12.54 -6.01 -2.64
N TYR A 32 -12.99 -7.19 -2.22
CA TYR A 32 -14.12 -7.90 -2.81
C TYR A 32 -15.23 -8.09 -1.76
N SER A 33 -16.47 -7.85 -2.18
CA SER A 33 -17.67 -8.06 -1.35
C SER A 33 -18.78 -8.61 -2.21
N GLY A 34 -18.98 -9.94 -2.18
CA GLY A 34 -19.88 -10.64 -3.10
C GLY A 34 -19.44 -10.42 -4.55
N ASP A 35 -20.35 -9.89 -5.36
CA ASP A 35 -20.13 -9.64 -6.79
C ASP A 35 -19.48 -8.28 -7.10
N ILE A 36 -19.09 -7.53 -6.06
CA ILE A 36 -18.54 -6.19 -6.20
C ILE A 36 -17.05 -6.21 -5.88
N ILE A 37 -16.23 -5.79 -6.85
CA ILE A 37 -14.82 -5.44 -6.63
C ILE A 37 -14.71 -3.93 -6.44
N LYS A 38 -14.17 -3.52 -5.30
CA LYS A 38 -13.84 -2.13 -4.99
C LYS A 38 -12.35 -1.92 -5.22
N ILE A 39 -12.02 -0.96 -6.09
CA ILE A 39 -10.64 -0.57 -6.41
C ILE A 39 -10.37 0.79 -5.78
N GLN A 40 -9.31 0.89 -4.97
CA GLN A 40 -8.90 2.14 -4.32
C GLN A 40 -7.42 2.44 -4.62
N PRO A 41 -7.05 3.69 -4.97
CA PRO A 41 -5.65 4.06 -5.12
C PRO A 41 -4.94 3.96 -3.77
N ILE A 42 -3.74 3.39 -3.75
CA ILE A 42 -2.94 3.41 -2.53
C ILE A 42 -2.33 4.81 -2.40
N ASP A 43 -2.65 5.49 -1.30
CA ASP A 43 -1.89 6.64 -0.85
C ASP A 43 -1.07 6.21 0.36
N ILE A 44 0.20 5.91 0.12
CA ILE A 44 1.13 5.46 1.15
C ILE A 44 1.22 6.50 2.27
N LYS A 45 1.18 7.80 1.94
CA LYS A 45 1.25 8.87 2.96
C LYS A 45 0.01 8.86 3.83
N GLU A 46 -1.17 8.70 3.24
CA GLU A 46 -2.43 8.62 3.99
C GLU A 46 -2.49 7.35 4.86
N ILE A 47 -2.04 6.21 4.34
CA ILE A 47 -1.98 4.94 5.08
C ILE A 47 -1.00 5.05 6.26
N MET A 48 0.20 5.58 6.03
CA MET A 48 1.18 5.84 7.08
C MET A 48 0.60 6.80 8.13
N LYS A 49 -0.11 7.86 7.72
CA LYS A 49 -0.76 8.80 8.63
C LYS A 49 -1.86 8.13 9.46
N LYS A 50 -2.65 7.22 8.86
CA LYS A 50 -3.67 6.44 9.57
C LYS A 50 -3.05 5.46 10.57
N GLN A 51 -1.99 4.74 10.18
CA GLN A 51 -1.25 3.85 11.08
C GLN A 51 -0.60 4.60 12.24
N TYR A 52 -0.01 5.77 11.96
CA TYR A 52 0.54 6.66 12.98
C TYR A 52 -0.55 7.11 13.98
N ARG A 53 -1.71 7.54 13.49
CA ARG A 53 -2.86 7.93 14.32
C ARG A 53 -3.40 6.79 15.18
N LYS A 54 -3.38 5.56 14.67
CA LYS A 54 -3.81 4.36 15.42
C LYS A 54 -2.76 3.81 16.38
N LYS A 55 -1.55 4.40 16.42
CA LYS A 55 -0.37 3.84 17.11
C LYS A 55 -0.02 2.40 16.66
N GLU A 56 -0.47 2.00 15.48
CA GLU A 56 -0.26 0.67 14.88
C GLU A 56 0.94 0.66 13.91
N LEU A 57 1.82 1.67 13.99
CA LEU A 57 2.95 1.77 13.08
C LEU A 57 3.97 0.67 13.39
N VAL A 58 3.94 -0.40 12.59
CA VAL A 58 4.97 -1.43 12.59
C VAL A 58 6.19 -0.88 11.85
N ILE A 59 7.09 -0.27 12.62
CA ILE A 59 8.34 0.34 12.11
C ILE A 59 9.32 -0.75 11.62
N PHE A 60 9.23 -1.96 12.18
CA PHE A 60 10.07 -3.09 11.81
C PHE A 60 9.30 -4.40 11.93
N ASN A 61 9.32 -5.20 10.86
CA ASN A 61 8.78 -6.55 10.84
C ASN A 61 9.91 -7.51 10.43
N SER A 62 10.36 -8.40 11.31
CA SER A 62 11.53 -9.27 11.03
C SER A 62 11.32 -10.18 9.81
N ILE A 63 10.10 -10.65 9.57
CA ILE A 63 9.78 -11.51 8.41
C ILE A 63 10.02 -10.74 7.12
N ARG A 64 9.58 -9.47 7.06
CA ARG A 64 9.70 -8.60 5.89
C ARG A 64 11.11 -8.00 5.76
N ASP A 65 11.68 -7.53 6.87
CA ASP A 65 12.80 -6.58 6.89
C ASP A 65 14.13 -7.25 7.29
N ASN A 66 14.11 -8.49 7.81
CA ASN A 66 15.33 -9.19 8.28
C ASN A 66 15.29 -10.71 8.09
N LYS A 67 14.59 -11.19 7.04
CA LYS A 67 14.51 -12.63 6.68
C LYS A 67 14.07 -13.53 7.84
N GLY A 68 13.16 -13.04 8.68
CA GLY A 68 12.68 -13.73 9.88
C GLY A 68 13.60 -13.61 11.11
N ASN A 69 14.80 -13.06 10.98
CA ASN A 69 15.70 -12.88 12.11
C ASN A 69 15.25 -11.69 12.97
N GLY A 70 15.05 -11.92 14.27
CA GLY A 70 14.81 -10.84 15.22
C GLY A 70 16.00 -9.87 15.29
N MET A 71 15.73 -8.61 15.66
CA MET A 71 16.78 -7.62 15.95
C MET A 71 16.60 -7.13 17.38
N ASN A 72 17.68 -7.07 18.16
CA ASN A 72 17.61 -6.51 19.50
C ASN A 72 17.39 -4.98 19.44
N ALA A 73 16.75 -4.43 20.47
CA ALA A 73 16.38 -3.01 20.52
C ALA A 73 17.58 -2.06 20.37
N LYS A 74 18.74 -2.44 20.92
CA LYS A 74 19.98 -1.64 20.85
C LYS A 74 20.48 -1.50 19.40
N ASN A 75 20.42 -2.59 18.64
CA ASN A 75 20.81 -2.63 17.24
C ASN A 75 19.82 -1.85 16.38
N LEU A 76 18.51 -1.98 16.65
CA LEU A 76 17.48 -1.21 15.96
C LEU A 76 17.70 0.31 16.17
N LEU A 77 17.93 0.73 17.41
CA LEU A 77 18.21 2.13 17.75
C LEU A 77 19.46 2.66 17.02
N ARG A 78 20.52 1.83 16.92
CA ARG A 78 21.73 2.20 16.19
C ARG A 78 21.47 2.40 14.70
N VAL A 79 20.64 1.56 14.09
CA VAL A 79 20.29 1.68 12.67
C VAL A 79 19.46 2.94 12.42
N LEU A 80 18.47 3.21 13.28
CA LEU A 80 17.62 4.39 13.16
C LEU A 80 18.42 5.70 13.26
N LYS A 81 19.37 5.78 14.20
CA LYS A 81 20.22 6.97 14.36
C LYS A 81 21.06 7.30 13.12
N LYS A 82 21.46 6.29 12.33
CA LYS A 82 22.22 6.50 11.08
C LYS A 82 21.37 7.06 9.93
N ILE A 83 20.05 7.06 10.05
CA ILE A 83 19.15 7.59 9.01
C ILE A 83 18.96 9.11 9.19
N ASP A 84 19.13 9.61 10.42
CA ASP A 84 19.04 11.05 10.75
C ASP A 84 20.38 11.80 10.59
N GLU A 85 21.47 11.10 10.24
CA GLU A 85 22.81 11.64 9.90
C GLU A 85 22.95 11.83 8.38
#